data_AF-A0A1I6U7R8-F1
#
_entry.id   AF-A0A1I6U7R8-F1
#
_cell.length_a   1.000
_cell.length_b   1.000
_cell.length_c   1.000
_cell.angle_alpha   90.00
_cell.angle_beta   90.00
_cell.angle_gamma   90.00
#
_symmetry.space_group_name_H-M   'P 1'
#
loop_
_entity.id
_entity.type
_entity.pdbx_description
1 polymer ?
#
loop_
_entity_poly.entity_id
_entity_poly.type
_entity_poly.pdbx_seq_one_letter_code
_entity_poly.pdbx_strand_id
1 'polypeptide(L)'
;MRLICPNCDAQYEVPDDVMPTAGRDVQCSNCGQTWFQHHPDYPPEDTPGELGDPAPTPDEETAAPPAKPASAPTRRKLDPSVADILRQEAEAEKLARQNKQAETLEIQPDLGLGDEQGDLDPEERTRQAKERTARLRGVIAEGGPAAATSAAVAGSRRDLLPDIEEINSTLRTGNERRSADPDLEDTTAGAGSKSQSGFKRGFAMVIILAALLLLIYIFAAQISEAVPQLQPFLSSYVATINQARVSLDNSVQSVLQWLEAKASQSGN
;
A
#
# COMPACT_ATOMS: atom_id res chain seq x y z
N MET A 1 -27.97 -8.43 14.06
CA MET A 1 -27.14 -8.08 15.24
C MET A 1 -26.34 -6.79 15.05
N ARG A 2 -25.81 -6.22 16.15
CA ARG A 2 -24.91 -5.04 16.13
C ARG A 2 -23.49 -5.42 16.51
N LEU A 3 -22.53 -4.99 15.70
CA LEU A 3 -21.11 -5.26 15.86
C LEU A 3 -20.37 -3.96 16.20
N ILE A 4 -19.46 -4.02 17.17
CA ILE A 4 -18.70 -2.85 17.63
C ILE A 4 -17.22 -3.16 17.45
N CYS A 5 -16.50 -2.30 16.72
CA CYS A 5 -15.08 -2.47 16.51
C CYS A 5 -14.30 -2.18 17.80
N PRO A 6 -13.45 -3.11 18.29
CA PRO A 6 -12.71 -2.92 19.56
C PRO A 6 -11.58 -1.89 19.50
N ASN A 7 -11.27 -1.35 18.32
CA ASN A 7 -10.15 -0.42 18.13
C ASN A 7 -10.59 1.04 17.89
N CYS A 8 -11.77 1.27 17.33
CA CYS A 8 -12.21 2.63 16.95
C CYS A 8 -13.69 2.90 17.27
N ASP A 9 -14.35 2.00 18.00
CA ASP A 9 -15.75 2.11 18.45
C ASP A 9 -16.78 2.36 17.34
N ALA A 10 -16.41 2.08 16.07
CA ALA A 10 -17.35 2.11 14.96
C ALA A 10 -18.41 1.01 15.12
N GLN A 11 -19.67 1.36 14.90
CA GLN A 11 -20.83 0.48 15.04
C GLN A 11 -21.35 0.07 13.65
N TYR A 12 -21.59 -1.23 13.45
CA TYR A 12 -22.13 -1.79 12.22
C TYR A 12 -23.37 -2.62 12.52
N GLU A 13 -24.42 -2.43 11.73
CA GLU A 13 -25.63 -3.23 11.80
C GLU A 13 -25.57 -4.28 10.69
N VAL A 14 -25.54 -5.56 11.07
CA VAL A 14 -25.42 -6.70 10.15
C VAL A 14 -26.58 -7.64 10.40
N PRO A 15 -27.35 -8.03 9.36
CA PRO A 15 -28.40 -9.04 9.48
C PRO A 15 -27.82 -10.38 9.95
N ASP A 16 -28.55 -11.09 10.80
CA ASP A 16 -28.07 -12.34 11.41
C ASP A 16 -27.85 -13.45 10.36
N ASP A 17 -28.63 -13.43 9.27
CA ASP A 17 -28.51 -14.38 8.15
C ASP A 17 -27.15 -14.36 7.43
N VAL A 18 -26.38 -13.27 7.57
CA VAL A 18 -25.08 -13.09 6.91
C VAL A 18 -23.93 -13.59 7.80
N MET A 19 -24.20 -13.87 9.07
CA MET A 19 -23.24 -14.40 10.04
C MET A 19 -23.35 -15.92 10.10
N PRO A 20 -22.29 -16.68 9.75
CA PRO A 20 -22.29 -18.12 9.93
C PRO A 20 -22.46 -18.52 11.40
N THR A 21 -23.13 -19.64 11.67
CA THR A 21 -23.35 -20.17 13.02
C THR A 21 -22.05 -20.49 13.76
N ALA A 22 -21.00 -20.89 13.04
CA ALA A 22 -19.66 -21.12 13.58
C ALA A 22 -18.93 -19.82 14.01
N GLY A 23 -19.51 -18.65 13.75
CA GLY A 23 -18.84 -17.36 13.87
C GLY A 23 -17.95 -17.06 12.65
N ARG A 24 -17.48 -15.81 12.56
CA ARG A 24 -16.64 -15.35 11.44
C ARG A 24 -15.71 -14.21 11.85
N ASP A 25 -14.54 -14.16 11.21
CA ASP A 25 -13.67 -12.99 11.23
C ASP A 25 -14.31 -11.81 10.47
N VAL A 26 -14.55 -10.72 11.19
CA VAL A 26 -15.11 -9.48 10.66
C VAL A 26 -14.02 -8.40 10.62
N GLN A 27 -13.99 -7.60 9.55
CA GLN A 27 -13.02 -6.51 9.37
C GLN A 27 -13.72 -5.15 9.43
N CYS A 28 -13.19 -4.25 10.26
CA CYS A 28 -13.66 -2.87 10.35
C CYS A 28 -13.32 -2.10 9.06
N SER A 29 -14.32 -1.49 8.42
CA SER A 29 -14.08 -0.65 7.24
C SER A 29 -13.41 0.69 7.58
N ASN A 30 -13.57 1.18 8.82
CA ASN A 30 -13.00 2.46 9.25
C ASN A 30 -11.50 2.38 9.60
N CYS A 31 -11.07 1.37 10.38
CA CYS A 31 -9.68 1.24 10.85
C CYS A 31 -8.95 -0.01 10.36
N GLY A 32 -9.62 -0.92 9.64
CA GLY A 32 -9.03 -2.14 9.09
C GLY A 32 -8.77 -3.27 10.09
N GLN A 33 -9.12 -3.10 11.37
CA GLN A 33 -8.94 -4.11 12.41
C GLN A 33 -9.84 -5.31 12.14
N THR A 34 -9.28 -6.51 12.23
CA THR A 34 -10.02 -7.77 12.11
C THR A 34 -10.20 -8.39 13.49
N TRP A 35 -11.40 -8.85 13.82
CA TRP A 35 -11.69 -9.60 15.05
C TRP A 35 -12.71 -10.71 14.76
N PHE A 36 -12.71 -11.74 15.61
CA PHE A 36 -13.66 -12.84 15.50
C PHE A 36 -14.98 -12.49 16.19
N GLN A 37 -16.10 -12.73 15.52
CA GLN A 37 -17.43 -12.52 16.06
C GLN A 37 -18.22 -13.84 16.06
N HIS A 38 -18.74 -14.21 17.22
CA HIS A 38 -19.65 -15.34 17.39
C HIS A 38 -21.07 -14.98 16.95
N HIS A 39 -21.82 -15.97 16.46
CA HIS A 39 -23.24 -15.85 16.19
C HIS A 39 -24.00 -15.69 17.51
N PRO A 40 -25.02 -14.81 17.60
CA PRO A 40 -25.73 -14.55 18.84
C PRO A 40 -26.45 -15.79 19.40
N ASP A 41 -26.83 -16.73 18.52
CA ASP A 41 -27.48 -17.99 18.91
C ASP A 41 -26.51 -19.13 19.27
N TYR A 42 -25.19 -18.94 19.10
CA TYR A 42 -24.15 -19.92 19.46
C TYR A 42 -22.99 -19.22 20.20
N PRO A 43 -23.21 -18.73 21.44
CA PRO A 43 -22.12 -18.30 22.31
C PRO A 43 -21.22 -19.51 22.68
N PRO A 44 -19.94 -19.29 23.00
CA PRO A 44 -19.07 -20.38 23.45
C PRO A 44 -19.69 -21.06 24.68
N GLU A 45 -19.77 -22.40 24.65
CA GLU A 45 -20.05 -23.17 25.85
C GLU A 45 -18.90 -22.93 26.84
N ASP A 46 -19.19 -22.26 27.95
CA ASP A 46 -18.31 -22.19 29.11
C ASP A 46 -18.03 -23.63 29.58
N THR A 47 -16.87 -24.18 29.22
CA THR A 47 -16.28 -25.31 29.94
C THR A 47 -15.64 -24.77 31.22
N PRO A 48 -16.21 -25.03 32.41
CA PRO A 48 -15.57 -24.64 33.66
C PRO A 48 -14.57 -25.74 34.03
N GLY A 49 -13.29 -25.51 33.77
CA GLY A 49 -12.25 -26.41 34.26
C GLY A 49 -10.92 -26.30 33.54
N GLU A 50 -10.06 -25.37 33.97
CA GLU A 50 -8.69 -25.68 34.39
C GLU A 50 -8.12 -24.44 35.10
N LEU A 51 -8.24 -24.41 36.43
CA LEU A 51 -7.47 -23.51 37.29
C LEU A 51 -6.00 -23.91 37.19
N GLY A 52 -5.17 -23.03 36.64
CA GLY A 52 -3.72 -23.20 36.54
C GLY A 52 -3.00 -21.87 36.72
N ASP A 53 -3.22 -21.24 37.87
CA ASP A 53 -2.50 -20.07 38.36
C ASP A 53 -1.21 -20.56 39.08
N PRO A 54 0.01 -20.28 38.59
CA PRO A 54 1.16 -20.25 39.46
C PRO A 54 1.44 -18.81 39.86
N ALA A 55 1.16 -18.52 41.14
CA ALA A 55 1.50 -17.29 41.81
C ALA A 55 2.98 -16.89 41.60
N PRO A 56 3.31 -15.60 41.42
CA PRO A 56 4.69 -15.13 41.41
C PRO A 56 5.25 -15.04 42.84
N THR A 57 6.32 -15.78 43.13
CA THR A 57 7.15 -15.62 44.34
C THR A 57 8.15 -14.47 44.17
N PRO A 58 8.30 -13.55 45.15
CA PRO A 58 9.26 -12.44 45.10
C PRO A 58 10.72 -12.81 45.44
N ASP A 59 11.65 -12.13 44.77
CA ASP A 59 13.05 -11.83 45.12
C ASP A 59 14.08 -12.97 45.35
N GLU A 60 15.02 -13.11 44.40
CA GLU A 60 16.43 -13.38 44.73
C GLU A 60 17.36 -12.61 43.77
N GLU A 61 17.85 -11.48 44.27
CA GLU A 61 18.88 -10.63 43.67
C GLU A 61 20.23 -11.36 43.70
N THR A 62 20.66 -11.91 42.56
CA THR A 62 22.04 -12.36 42.36
C THR A 62 22.69 -11.53 41.26
N ALA A 63 23.63 -10.68 41.67
CA ALA A 63 24.47 -9.89 40.78
C ALA A 63 25.38 -10.77 39.90
N ALA A 64 25.19 -10.70 38.58
CA ALA A 64 26.08 -11.31 37.59
C ALA A 64 27.06 -10.27 36.99
N PRO A 65 28.36 -10.59 36.82
CA PRO A 65 29.39 -9.68 36.29
C PRO A 65 29.22 -9.36 34.78
N PRO A 66 29.85 -8.28 34.27
CA PRO A 66 29.51 -7.70 32.97
C PRO A 66 29.83 -8.61 31.77
N ALA A 67 28.83 -8.80 30.91
CA ALA A 67 28.93 -9.57 29.67
C ALA A 67 29.68 -8.79 28.56
N LYS A 68 30.59 -9.49 27.88
CA LYS A 68 31.35 -9.03 26.70
C LYS A 68 30.43 -8.82 25.48
N PRO A 69 30.80 -7.97 24.50
CA PRO A 69 29.95 -7.64 23.36
C PRO A 69 29.64 -8.86 22.48
N ALA A 70 28.36 -9.00 22.11
CA ALA A 70 27.85 -10.08 21.27
C ALA A 70 28.38 -9.97 19.83
N SER A 71 28.91 -11.09 19.32
CA SER A 71 29.36 -11.29 17.95
C SER A 71 28.21 -11.18 16.94
N ALA A 72 28.46 -10.52 15.79
CA ALA A 72 27.52 -10.41 14.68
C ALA A 72 27.07 -11.80 14.14
N PRO A 73 25.82 -11.93 13.62
CA PRO A 73 25.32 -13.20 13.13
C PRO A 73 26.04 -13.63 11.84
N THR A 74 26.73 -14.77 11.90
CA THR A 74 27.36 -15.40 10.74
C THR A 74 26.27 -15.84 9.75
N ARG A 75 26.31 -15.31 8.51
CA ARG A 75 25.44 -15.77 7.41
C ARG A 75 25.67 -17.28 7.17
N ARG A 76 24.60 -18.07 7.26
CA ARG A 76 24.62 -19.48 6.89
C ARG A 76 24.93 -19.60 5.39
N LYS A 77 25.99 -20.34 5.08
CA LYS A 77 26.32 -20.70 3.70
C LYS A 77 25.29 -21.74 3.23
N LEU A 78 24.78 -21.58 2.00
CA LEU A 78 23.86 -22.56 1.41
C LEU A 78 24.61 -23.89 1.24
N ASP A 79 23.85 -24.98 1.38
CA ASP A 79 24.34 -26.34 1.12
C ASP A 79 24.84 -26.45 -0.32
N PRO A 80 26.00 -27.09 -0.58
CA PRO A 80 26.58 -27.19 -1.92
C PRO A 80 25.62 -27.77 -2.95
N SER A 81 24.77 -28.73 -2.57
CA SER A 81 23.80 -29.33 -3.50
C SER A 81 22.74 -28.33 -3.98
N VAL A 82 22.30 -27.41 -3.12
CA VAL A 82 21.32 -26.38 -3.47
C VAL A 82 21.96 -25.29 -4.34
N ALA A 83 23.22 -24.95 -4.09
CA ALA A 83 23.95 -23.98 -4.90
C ALA A 83 24.13 -24.46 -6.35
N ASP A 84 24.36 -25.75 -6.54
CA ASP A 84 24.50 -26.36 -7.86
C ASP A 84 23.17 -26.38 -8.63
N ILE A 85 22.05 -26.70 -7.96
CA ILE A 85 20.71 -26.64 -8.56
C ILE A 85 20.38 -25.20 -9.01
N LEU A 86 20.65 -24.20 -8.17
CA LEU A 86 20.39 -22.79 -8.50
C LEU A 86 21.26 -22.30 -9.66
N ARG A 87 22.50 -22.79 -9.78
CA ARG A 87 23.38 -22.48 -10.92
C ARG A 87 22.86 -23.12 -12.20
N GLN A 88 22.42 -24.37 -12.14
CA GLN A 88 21.84 -25.09 -13.28
C GLN A 88 20.54 -24.43 -13.79
N GLU A 89 19.64 -24.02 -12.88
CA GLU A 89 18.43 -23.26 -13.21
C GLU A 89 18.74 -21.90 -13.85
N ALA A 90 19.72 -21.18 -13.30
CA ALA A 90 20.14 -19.88 -13.84
C ALA A 90 20.71 -20.01 -15.27
N GLU A 91 21.47 -21.07 -15.54
CA GLU A 91 21.99 -21.37 -16.87
C GLU A 91 20.87 -21.78 -17.84
N ALA A 92 19.93 -22.62 -17.39
CA ALA A 92 18.77 -23.03 -18.18
C ALA A 92 17.88 -21.84 -18.59
N GLU A 93 17.56 -20.95 -17.65
CA GLU A 93 16.80 -19.73 -17.93
C GLU A 93 17.55 -18.80 -18.89
N LYS A 94 18.87 -18.66 -18.72
CA LYS A 94 19.69 -17.83 -19.62
C LYS A 94 19.70 -18.38 -21.04
N LEU A 95 19.73 -19.70 -21.22
CA LEU A 95 19.63 -20.35 -22.54
C LEU A 95 18.22 -20.20 -23.13
N ALA A 96 17.16 -20.35 -22.32
CA ALA A 96 15.78 -20.15 -22.76
C ALA A 96 15.54 -18.72 -23.26
N ARG A 97 16.09 -17.70 -22.58
CA ARG A 97 16.03 -16.31 -23.05
C ARG A 97 16.80 -16.09 -24.34
N GLN A 98 17.98 -16.69 -24.48
CA GLN A 98 18.75 -16.58 -25.73
C GLN A 98 18.02 -17.22 -26.90
N ASN A 99 17.42 -18.39 -26.71
CA ASN A 99 16.64 -19.05 -27.76
C ASN A 99 15.41 -18.23 -28.17
N LYS A 100 14.69 -17.63 -27.21
CA LYS A 100 13.57 -16.72 -27.49
C LYS A 100 13.99 -15.40 -28.17
N GLN A 101 15.22 -14.95 -27.94
CA GLN A 101 15.77 -13.76 -28.61
C GLN A 101 16.33 -14.08 -30.00
N ALA A 102 16.82 -15.31 -30.20
CA ALA A 102 17.30 -15.81 -31.49
C ALA A 102 16.16 -16.29 -32.39
N GLU A 103 15.00 -16.65 -31.81
CA GLU A 103 13.73 -16.71 -32.53
C GLU A 103 13.44 -15.28 -33.00
N THR A 104 13.79 -15.02 -34.26
CA THR A 104 13.66 -13.76 -34.97
C THR A 104 12.40 -13.06 -34.52
N LEU A 105 12.53 -11.89 -33.87
CA LEU A 105 11.41 -10.97 -33.72
C LEU A 105 10.86 -10.77 -35.12
N GLU A 106 9.71 -11.39 -35.42
CA GLU A 106 8.95 -11.15 -36.65
C GLU A 106 8.51 -9.69 -36.58
N ILE A 107 9.35 -8.81 -37.13
CA ILE A 107 9.08 -7.39 -37.27
C ILE A 107 7.92 -7.33 -38.25
N GLN A 108 6.69 -7.17 -37.74
CA GLN A 108 5.52 -6.95 -38.60
C GLN A 108 5.74 -5.63 -39.35
N PRO A 109 6.08 -5.67 -40.65
CA PRO A 109 6.31 -4.46 -41.44
C PRO A 109 4.98 -3.87 -41.95
N ASP A 110 3.86 -4.53 -41.66
CA ASP A 110 2.52 -4.24 -42.20
C ASP A 110 1.71 -3.26 -41.33
N LEU A 111 2.33 -2.68 -40.30
CA LEU A 111 1.90 -1.37 -39.82
C LEU A 111 2.64 -0.37 -40.71
N GLY A 112 1.99 0.08 -41.80
CA GLY A 112 2.52 0.99 -42.83
C GLY A 112 3.00 2.37 -42.35
N LEU A 113 3.84 2.38 -41.33
CA LEU A 113 4.70 3.45 -40.89
C LEU A 113 5.91 3.39 -41.81
N GLY A 114 5.76 3.96 -43.01
CA GLY A 114 6.83 3.98 -44.00
C GLY A 114 8.15 4.48 -43.41
N ASP A 115 9.25 4.01 -43.99
CA ASP A 115 10.65 4.29 -43.67
C ASP A 115 11.06 5.78 -43.79
N GLU A 116 10.14 6.74 -43.65
CA GLU A 116 10.45 8.18 -43.61
C GLU A 116 11.25 8.57 -42.36
N GLN A 117 11.37 7.68 -41.37
CA GLN A 117 12.18 7.89 -40.15
C GLN A 117 13.54 7.16 -40.17
N GLY A 118 13.85 6.44 -41.25
CA GLY A 118 15.13 5.74 -41.41
C GLY A 118 16.34 6.67 -41.56
N ASP A 119 16.12 7.88 -42.07
CA ASP A 119 17.19 8.86 -42.34
C ASP A 119 17.49 9.81 -41.15
N LEU A 120 16.79 9.65 -40.02
CA LEU A 120 17.00 10.48 -38.84
C LEU A 120 18.04 9.84 -37.90
N ASP A 121 19.01 10.65 -37.46
CA ASP A 121 20.01 10.28 -36.45
C ASP A 121 19.29 9.64 -35.24
N PRO A 122 19.75 8.49 -34.72
CA PRO A 122 19.23 7.88 -33.50
C PRO A 122 18.95 8.89 -32.37
N GLU A 123 19.79 9.91 -32.21
CA GLU A 123 19.60 10.94 -31.18
C GLU A 123 18.37 11.81 -31.43
N GLU A 124 18.10 12.20 -32.68
CA GLU A 124 16.92 12.98 -33.05
C GLU A 124 15.63 12.19 -32.88
N ARG A 125 15.64 10.88 -33.19
CA ARG A 125 14.49 10.00 -32.95
C ARG A 125 14.16 9.89 -31.47
N THR A 126 15.17 9.74 -30.60
CA THR A 126 14.92 9.69 -29.15
C THR A 126 14.36 11.01 -28.61
N ARG A 127 14.79 12.15 -29.18
CA ARG A 127 14.28 13.47 -28.81
C ARG A 127 12.83 13.66 -29.22
N GLN A 128 12.48 13.31 -30.46
CA GLN A 128 11.09 13.39 -30.94
C GLN A 128 10.16 12.42 -30.17
N ALA A 129 10.63 11.24 -29.79
CA ALA A 129 9.86 10.31 -28.97
C ALA A 129 9.59 10.86 -27.55
N LYS A 130 10.58 11.51 -26.92
CA LYS A 130 10.43 12.21 -25.64
C LYS A 130 9.45 13.38 -25.73
N GLU A 131 9.47 14.11 -26.84
CA GLU A 131 8.59 15.26 -27.06
C GLU A 131 7.14 14.83 -27.31
N ARG A 132 6.93 13.73 -28.06
CA ARG A 132 5.61 13.11 -28.28
C ARG A 132 5.04 12.57 -26.98
N THR A 133 5.85 11.92 -26.15
CA THR A 133 5.42 11.45 -24.82
C THR A 133 5.16 12.59 -23.85
N ALA A 134 5.88 13.73 -23.96
CA ALA A 134 5.58 14.93 -23.19
C ALA A 134 4.25 15.58 -23.59
N ARG A 135 3.91 15.62 -24.89
CA ARG A 135 2.60 16.09 -25.38
C ARG A 135 1.44 15.21 -24.90
N LEU A 136 1.59 13.88 -24.97
CA LEU A 136 0.57 12.94 -24.50
C LEU A 136 0.41 12.95 -22.97
N ARG A 137 1.45 13.33 -22.23
CA ARG A 137 1.42 13.51 -20.77
C ARG A 137 0.74 14.81 -20.32
N GLY A 138 0.22 15.62 -21.27
CA GLY A 138 -0.73 16.69 -20.98
C GLY A 138 -0.09 17.94 -20.38
N VAL A 139 0.57 18.74 -21.23
CA VAL A 139 0.63 20.18 -21.01
C VAL A 139 -0.70 20.73 -21.52
N ILE A 140 -1.61 21.04 -20.60
CA ILE A 140 -2.83 21.76 -20.89
C ILE A 140 -2.41 23.20 -21.21
N ALA A 141 -2.44 23.56 -22.49
CA ALA A 141 -2.57 24.94 -22.91
C ALA A 141 -4.08 25.23 -22.97
N GLU A 142 -4.55 26.09 -22.05
CA GLU A 142 -5.97 26.44 -21.92
C GLU A 142 -6.45 27.41 -23.01
N GLY A 143 -7.75 27.32 -23.36
CA GLY A 143 -8.53 28.48 -23.79
C GLY A 143 -9.63 28.21 -24.84
N GLY A 144 -10.91 28.18 -24.43
CA GLY A 144 -12.06 28.46 -25.33
C GLY A 144 -13.31 27.58 -25.14
N PRO A 145 -14.54 28.11 -25.32
CA PRO A 145 -15.75 27.68 -24.60
C PRO A 145 -16.40 26.42 -25.18
N ALA A 146 -16.26 25.28 -24.50
CA ALA A 146 -16.88 24.01 -24.90
C ALA A 146 -17.53 23.23 -23.74
N ALA A 147 -17.91 23.92 -22.66
CA ALA A 147 -18.51 23.29 -21.48
C ALA A 147 -19.88 22.63 -21.77
N ALA A 148 -20.57 22.98 -22.87
CA ALA A 148 -21.85 22.36 -23.25
C ALA A 148 -21.70 21.13 -24.17
N THR A 149 -20.61 20.99 -24.93
CA THR A 149 -20.34 19.84 -25.81
C THR A 149 -19.54 18.73 -25.11
N SER A 150 -18.96 19.02 -23.95
CA SER A 150 -18.14 18.06 -23.18
C SER A 150 -18.96 16.99 -22.45
N ALA A 151 -20.22 17.29 -22.08
CA ALA A 151 -21.09 16.34 -21.39
C ALA A 151 -21.64 15.24 -22.32
N ALA A 152 -21.93 15.57 -23.58
CA ALA A 152 -22.40 14.60 -24.57
C ALA A 152 -21.29 13.64 -25.04
N VAL A 153 -20.03 14.11 -25.11
CA VAL A 153 -18.87 13.28 -25.50
C VAL A 153 -18.38 12.39 -24.34
N ALA A 154 -18.58 12.80 -23.08
CA ALA A 154 -18.22 11.99 -21.91
C ALA A 154 -19.09 10.74 -21.73
N GLY A 155 -20.37 10.79 -22.18
CA GLY A 155 -21.25 9.62 -22.23
C GLY A 155 -20.85 8.61 -23.32
N SER A 156 -20.58 9.10 -24.54
CA SER A 156 -20.18 8.26 -25.68
C SER A 156 -18.80 7.60 -25.50
N ARG A 157 -17.89 8.23 -24.74
CA ARG A 157 -16.57 7.64 -24.39
C ARG A 157 -16.65 6.59 -23.28
N ARG A 158 -17.72 6.61 -22.47
CA ARG A 158 -18.04 5.59 -21.46
C ARG A 158 -18.60 4.31 -22.08
N ASP A 159 -19.09 4.39 -23.32
CA ASP A 159 -19.70 3.30 -24.09
C ASP A 159 -18.70 2.55 -25.00
N LEU A 160 -17.44 3.02 -25.04
CA LEU A 160 -16.35 2.47 -25.88
C LEU A 160 -15.28 1.73 -25.07
N LEU A 161 -15.49 1.60 -23.77
CA LEU A 161 -14.66 0.81 -22.87
C LEU A 161 -15.53 -0.36 -22.36
N PRO A 162 -15.02 -1.60 -22.37
CA PRO A 162 -15.71 -2.73 -21.74
C PRO A 162 -16.16 -2.36 -20.33
N ASP A 163 -17.42 -2.64 -19.99
CA ASP A 163 -18.05 -2.12 -18.78
C ASP A 163 -17.36 -2.68 -17.53
N ILE A 164 -16.94 -1.79 -16.64
CA ILE A 164 -16.21 -2.13 -15.40
C ILE A 164 -17.06 -2.97 -14.45
N GLU A 165 -18.39 -2.88 -14.55
CA GLU A 165 -19.33 -3.73 -13.81
C GLU A 165 -19.34 -5.19 -14.34
N GLU A 166 -19.17 -5.38 -15.65
CA GLU A 166 -19.09 -6.71 -16.29
C GLU A 166 -17.78 -7.42 -15.90
N ILE A 167 -16.66 -6.69 -15.89
CA ILE A 167 -15.35 -7.23 -15.46
C ILE A 167 -15.38 -7.65 -13.99
N ASN A 168 -16.01 -6.87 -13.09
CA ASN A 168 -16.10 -7.23 -11.68
C ASN A 168 -17.05 -8.41 -11.43
N SER A 169 -18.14 -8.50 -12.21
CA SER A 169 -19.11 -9.60 -12.12
C SER A 169 -18.55 -10.94 -12.61
N THR A 170 -17.72 -10.92 -13.68
CA THR A 170 -17.06 -12.12 -14.22
C THR A 170 -15.92 -12.60 -13.31
N LEU A 171 -15.24 -11.69 -12.61
CA LEU A 171 -14.21 -12.03 -11.62
C LEU A 171 -14.81 -12.63 -10.33
N ARG A 172 -15.99 -12.17 -9.89
CA ARG A 172 -16.68 -12.72 -8.71
C ARG A 172 -17.30 -14.09 -8.97
N THR A 173 -17.94 -14.29 -10.14
CA THR A 173 -18.52 -15.58 -10.53
C THR A 173 -17.47 -16.67 -10.84
N GLY A 174 -16.20 -16.29 -11.06
CA GLY A 174 -15.04 -17.19 -11.13
C GLY A 174 -14.41 -17.53 -9.77
N ASN A 175 -14.67 -16.75 -8.72
CA ASN A 175 -14.19 -17.00 -7.36
C ASN A 175 -15.19 -17.84 -6.54
N GLU A 176 -16.49 -17.65 -6.74
CA GLU A 176 -17.54 -18.42 -6.05
C GLU A 176 -17.52 -19.91 -6.47
N ARG A 177 -17.15 -20.21 -7.73
CA ARG A 177 -17.00 -21.59 -8.23
C ARG A 177 -15.75 -22.32 -7.74
N ARG A 178 -14.82 -21.64 -7.05
CA ARG A 178 -13.66 -22.26 -6.38
C ARG A 178 -13.87 -22.48 -4.88
N SER A 179 -15.03 -22.13 -4.33
CA SER A 179 -15.35 -22.31 -2.91
C SER A 179 -16.60 -23.16 -2.64
N ALA A 180 -17.12 -23.84 -3.66
CA ALA A 180 -18.22 -24.79 -3.51
C ALA A 180 -17.93 -26.09 -4.26
N ASP A 181 -17.06 -26.92 -3.68
CA ASP A 181 -17.05 -28.36 -3.93
C ASP A 181 -16.55 -29.08 -2.66
N PRO A 182 -17.45 -29.67 -1.86
CA PRO A 182 -17.10 -30.43 -0.67
C PRO A 182 -17.30 -31.92 -0.91
N ASP A 183 -16.59 -32.53 -1.87
CA ASP A 183 -16.59 -34.00 -1.99
C ASP A 183 -15.35 -34.50 -2.73
N LEU A 184 -14.16 -34.32 -2.16
CA LEU A 184 -13.02 -35.23 -2.40
C LEU A 184 -12.11 -35.24 -1.16
N GLU A 185 -12.23 -36.32 -0.40
CA GLU A 185 -11.24 -36.73 0.59
C GLU A 185 -9.91 -37.08 -0.10
N ASP A 186 -8.83 -36.71 0.61
CA ASP A 186 -7.53 -37.37 0.71
C ASP A 186 -6.30 -36.73 0.04
N THR A 187 -5.27 -36.67 0.88
CA THR A 187 -3.83 -36.47 0.66
C THR A 187 -3.22 -35.08 0.39
N THR A 188 -2.58 -34.59 1.47
CA THR A 188 -1.25 -33.96 1.54
C THR A 188 -1.06 -32.48 1.15
N ALA A 189 -0.86 -31.68 2.21
CA ALA A 189 0.23 -30.73 2.39
C ALA A 189 0.48 -29.64 1.31
N GLY A 190 0.05 -28.42 1.66
CA GLY A 190 1.00 -27.32 1.80
C GLY A 190 1.30 -26.48 0.57
N ALA A 191 0.36 -25.62 0.17
CA ALA A 191 0.67 -24.40 -0.58
C ALA A 191 -0.04 -23.21 0.06
N GLY A 192 0.49 -22.78 1.21
CA GLY A 192 0.06 -21.55 1.87
C GLY A 192 0.33 -20.36 0.96
N SER A 193 -0.73 -19.69 0.51
CA SER A 193 -0.63 -18.39 -0.13
C SER A 193 -0.16 -17.37 0.91
N LYS A 194 1.16 -17.15 0.97
CA LYS A 194 1.75 -16.05 1.75
C LYS A 194 1.33 -14.73 1.10
N SER A 195 0.31 -14.11 1.67
CA SER A 195 -0.18 -12.79 1.27
C SER A 195 0.89 -11.71 1.51
N GLN A 196 1.01 -10.80 0.55
CA GLN A 196 1.97 -9.69 0.49
C GLN A 196 1.69 -8.55 1.50
N SER A 197 1.36 -8.86 2.75
CA SER A 197 0.87 -7.88 3.76
C SER A 197 1.95 -6.99 4.42
N GLY A 198 3.22 -7.09 4.00
CA GLY A 198 4.33 -6.36 4.63
C GLY A 198 4.27 -4.84 4.47
N PHE A 199 3.84 -4.35 3.29
CA PHE A 199 3.87 -2.91 2.98
C PHE A 199 2.83 -2.10 3.78
N LYS A 200 1.60 -2.63 3.91
CA LYS A 200 0.51 -1.95 4.63
C LYS A 200 0.81 -1.79 6.12
N ARG A 201 1.45 -2.80 6.74
CA ARG A 201 1.86 -2.73 8.15
C ARG A 201 2.94 -1.68 8.39
N GLY A 202 3.93 -1.58 7.49
CA GLY A 202 4.96 -0.54 7.58
C GLY A 202 4.37 0.87 7.42
N PHE A 203 3.49 1.07 6.43
CA PHE A 203 2.81 2.34 6.21
C PHE A 203 1.92 2.75 7.39
N ALA A 204 1.16 1.82 7.95
CA ALA A 204 0.34 2.07 9.14
C ALA A 204 1.20 2.49 10.35
N MET A 205 2.35 1.85 10.58
CA MET A 205 3.29 2.26 11.64
C MET A 205 3.81 3.69 11.43
N VAL A 206 4.09 4.09 10.19
CA VAL A 206 4.52 5.46 9.89
C VAL A 206 3.40 6.46 10.16
N ILE A 207 2.16 6.15 9.79
CA ILE A 207 1.01 7.01 10.10
C ILE A 207 0.82 7.16 11.61
N ILE A 208 0.89 6.06 12.36
CA ILE A 208 0.77 6.08 13.83
C ILE A 208 1.89 6.94 14.44
N LEU A 209 3.12 6.78 13.97
CA LEU A 209 4.25 7.59 14.43
C LEU A 209 4.06 9.08 14.10
N ALA A 210 3.56 9.40 12.91
CA ALA A 210 3.25 10.78 12.52
C ALA A 210 2.13 11.38 13.38
N ALA A 211 1.08 10.60 13.67
CA ALA A 211 -0.01 11.01 14.56
C ALA A 211 0.50 11.23 15.99
N LEU A 212 1.41 10.39 16.48
CA LEU A 212 2.03 10.55 17.80
C LEU A 212 2.88 11.83 17.85
N LEU A 213 3.71 12.09 16.84
CA LEU A 213 4.49 13.34 16.75
C LEU A 213 3.57 14.57 16.68
N LEU A 214 2.49 14.49 15.92
CA LEU A 214 1.47 15.54 15.87
C LEU A 214 0.85 15.78 17.26
N LEU A 215 0.52 14.72 17.99
CA LEU A 215 -0.02 14.81 19.34
C LEU A 215 1.01 15.46 20.29
N ILE A 216 2.28 15.06 20.23
CA ILE A 216 3.38 15.71 20.98
C ILE A 216 3.45 17.21 20.65
N TYR A 217 3.31 17.59 19.39
CA TYR A 217 3.30 19.01 18.98
C TYR A 217 2.11 19.78 19.57
N ILE A 218 0.89 19.21 19.49
CA ILE A 218 -0.34 19.83 20.01
C ILE A 218 -0.26 20.01 21.53
N PHE A 219 0.23 18.99 22.24
CA PHE A 219 0.32 18.96 23.70
C PHE A 219 1.68 19.40 24.24
N ALA A 220 2.54 20.01 23.42
CA ALA A 220 3.91 20.36 23.80
C ALA A 220 3.98 21.23 25.07
N ALA A 221 3.07 22.20 25.21
CA ALA A 221 3.00 23.06 26.39
C ALA A 221 2.67 22.27 27.67
N GLN A 222 1.63 21.42 27.63
CA GLN A 222 1.23 20.59 28.77
C GLN A 222 2.33 19.59 29.17
N ILE A 223 3.02 18.98 28.19
CA ILE A 223 4.13 18.07 28.45
C ILE A 223 5.32 18.80 29.10
N SER A 224 5.59 20.04 28.68
CA SER A 224 6.67 20.85 29.25
C SER A 224 6.43 21.27 30.71
N GLU A 225 5.16 21.44 31.11
CA GLU A 225 4.79 21.72 32.50
C GLU A 225 4.88 20.48 33.38
N ALA A 226 4.44 19.32 32.87
CA ALA A 226 4.49 18.06 33.61
C ALA A 226 5.93 17.53 33.78
N VAL A 227 6.79 17.71 32.76
CA VAL A 227 8.17 17.22 32.76
C VAL A 227 9.12 18.34 32.31
N PRO A 228 9.64 19.17 33.25
CA PRO A 228 10.51 20.29 32.94
C PRO A 228 11.81 19.89 32.23
N GLN A 229 12.28 18.66 32.42
CA GLN A 229 13.50 18.14 31.78
C GLN A 229 13.38 18.01 30.26
N LEU A 230 12.16 17.83 29.72
CA LEU A 230 11.90 17.69 28.28
C LEU A 230 11.73 19.04 27.56
N GLN A 231 11.61 20.14 28.32
CA GLN A 231 11.38 21.48 27.79
C GLN A 231 12.36 21.92 26.67
N PRO A 232 13.70 21.77 26.79
CA PRO A 232 14.61 22.19 25.72
C PRO A 232 14.43 21.37 24.42
N PHE A 233 14.15 20.08 24.53
CA PHE A 233 13.92 19.22 23.35
C PHE A 233 12.58 19.52 22.68
N LEU A 234 11.51 19.71 23.46
CA LEU A 234 10.19 20.07 22.92
C LEU A 234 10.21 21.46 22.29
N SER A 235 10.90 22.42 22.91
CA SER A 235 11.00 23.78 22.37
C SER A 235 11.70 23.83 21.02
N SER A 236 12.81 23.09 20.85
CA SER A 236 13.52 23.01 19.57
C SER A 236 12.70 22.29 18.49
N TYR A 237 11.98 21.22 18.85
CA TYR A 237 11.06 20.53 17.96
C TYR A 237 9.93 21.44 17.47
N VAL A 238 9.21 22.11 18.39
CA VAL A 238 8.12 23.04 18.06
C VAL A 238 8.63 24.21 17.23
N ALA A 239 9.80 24.77 17.56
CA ALA A 239 10.41 25.84 16.78
C ALA A 239 10.69 25.42 15.33
N THR A 240 11.21 24.21 15.13
CA THR A 240 11.49 23.66 13.79
C THR A 240 10.20 23.50 12.98
N ILE A 241 9.14 22.97 13.59
CA ILE A 241 7.83 22.84 12.92
C ILE A 241 7.23 24.20 12.60
N ASN A 242 7.31 25.16 13.52
CA ASN A 242 6.80 26.52 13.29
C ASN A 242 7.56 27.21 12.14
N GLN A 243 8.87 27.04 12.08
CA GLN A 243 9.68 27.57 10.98
C GLN A 243 9.30 26.93 9.63
N ALA A 244 9.05 25.62 9.61
CA ALA A 244 8.58 24.93 8.42
C ALA A 244 7.19 25.43 7.97
N ARG A 245 6.26 25.65 8.90
CA ARG A 245 4.92 26.21 8.61
C ARG A 245 5.02 27.61 8.00
N VAL A 246 5.77 28.50 8.64
CA VAL A 246 5.96 29.87 8.14
C VAL A 246 6.65 29.88 6.77
N SER A 247 7.60 28.98 6.53
CA SER A 247 8.25 28.83 5.22
C SER A 247 7.26 28.41 4.13
N LEU A 248 6.36 27.46 4.44
CA LEU A 248 5.27 27.03 3.55
C LEU A 248 4.31 28.18 3.25
N ASP A 249 3.87 28.92 4.27
CA ASP A 249 2.96 30.06 4.10
C ASP A 249 3.58 31.16 3.23
N ASN A 250 4.86 31.49 3.45
CA ASN A 250 5.60 32.44 2.63
C ASN A 250 5.73 31.96 1.18
N SER A 251 5.98 30.67 0.98
CA SER A 251 6.05 30.06 -0.35
C SER A 251 4.72 30.21 -1.09
N VAL A 252 3.60 29.89 -0.44
CA VAL A 252 2.25 30.05 -1.02
C VAL A 252 1.97 31.52 -1.36
N GLN A 253 2.27 32.45 -0.46
CA GLN A 253 2.08 33.88 -0.71
C GLN A 253 2.92 34.37 -1.90
N SER A 254 4.17 33.93 -2.02
CA SER A 254 5.03 34.31 -3.15
C SER A 254 4.48 33.82 -4.49
N VAL A 255 3.91 32.61 -4.53
CA VAL A 255 3.29 32.04 -5.74
C VAL A 255 2.04 32.84 -6.11
N LEU A 256 1.21 33.20 -5.13
CA LEU A 256 0.02 34.03 -5.38
C LEU A 256 0.38 35.42 -5.91
N GLN A 257 1.40 36.06 -5.33
CA GLN A 257 1.90 37.36 -5.81
C GLN A 257 2.48 37.27 -7.22
N TRP A 258 3.19 36.18 -7.54
CA TRP A 258 3.71 35.94 -8.88
C TRP A 258 2.59 35.74 -9.91
N LEU A 259 1.54 34.99 -9.56
CA LEU A 259 0.37 34.81 -10.42
C LEU A 259 -0.37 36.12 -10.68
N GLU A 260 -0.57 36.95 -9.66
CA GLU A 260 -1.19 38.28 -9.80
C GLU A 260 -0.35 39.21 -10.68
N ALA A 261 0.98 39.18 -10.52
CA ALA A 261 1.91 39.92 -11.37
C ALA A 261 1.85 39.46 -12.84
N LYS A 262 1.64 38.17 -13.09
CA LYS A 262 1.49 37.63 -14.45
C LYS A 262 0.13 37.95 -15.06
N ALA A 263 -0.94 37.87 -14.28
CA ALA A 263 -2.30 38.19 -14.73
C ALA A 263 -2.42 39.68 -15.11
N SER A 264 -1.88 40.58 -14.28
CA SER A 264 -1.88 42.02 -14.56
C SER A 264 -1.03 42.38 -15.79
N GLN A 265 0.05 41.65 -16.07
CA GLN A 265 0.87 41.87 -17.27
C GLN A 265 0.18 41.43 -18.57
N SER A 266 -0.73 40.45 -18.53
CA SER A 266 -1.50 40.01 -19.71
C SER A 266 -2.73 40.87 -20.02
N GLY A 267 -3.17 41.71 -19.07
CA GLY A 267 -4.35 42.57 -19.21
C GLY A 267 -4.08 43.97 -19.79
N ASN A 268 -2.82 44.33 -20.00
CA ASN A 268 -2.37 45.55 -20.69
C ASN A 268 -1.80 45.20 -22.07
#